data_AF-A0A2M7TRS2-F1
#
_entry.id   AF-A0A2M7TRS2-F1
#
_cell.length_a   1.000
_cell.length_b   1.000
_cell.length_c   1.000
_cell.angle_alpha   90.00
_cell.angle_beta   90.00
_cell.angle_gamma   90.00
#
_symmetry.space_group_name_H-M   'P 1'
#
loop_
_entity.id
_entity.type
_entity.pdbx_description
1 polymer ?
#
loop_
_entity_poly.entity_id
_entity_poly.type
_entity_poly.pdbx_seq_one_letter_code
_entity_poly.pdbx_strand_id
1 'polypeptide(L)'
;MNGIIDILVQLVIAFIGFAIGRFGDKYGGHLKAPHHWIYGLIFIIIGVIFYKNFWGISAISFGIGHFISDLNDFLHLRFYSVDKPHEWKFWSIK
;
A
#
# COMPACT_ATOMS: atom_id res chain seq x y z
N MET A 1 -8.01 3.01 -26.15
CA MET A 1 -6.90 2.68 -25.23
C MET A 1 -6.67 1.18 -25.31
N ASN A 2 -5.43 0.70 -25.35
CA ASN A 2 -5.11 -0.72 -25.47
C ASN A 2 -5.17 -1.35 -24.07
N GLY A 3 -6.11 -2.27 -23.82
CA GLY A 3 -6.32 -2.83 -22.47
C GLY A 3 -5.08 -3.46 -21.83
N ILE A 4 -4.13 -3.98 -22.61
CA ILE A 4 -2.85 -4.48 -22.09
C ILE A 4 -1.99 -3.36 -21.50
N ILE A 5 -1.93 -2.19 -22.16
CA ILE A 5 -1.17 -1.05 -21.67
C ILE A 5 -1.77 -0.55 -20.35
N ASP A 6 -3.10 -0.49 -20.27
CA ASP A 6 -3.78 -0.07 -19.05
C ASP A 6 -3.45 -1.01 -17.89
N ILE A 7 -3.47 -2.34 -18.10
CA ILE A 7 -3.08 -3.32 -17.09
C ILE A 7 -1.63 -3.11 -16.63
N LEU A 8 -0.69 -2.92 -17.56
CA LEU A 8 0.72 -2.69 -17.23
C LEU A 8 0.90 -1.41 -16.40
N VAL A 9 0.18 -0.34 -16.75
CA VAL A 9 0.18 0.91 -15.98
C VAL A 9 -0.35 0.67 -14.57
N GLN A 10 -1.44 -0.08 -14.42
CA GLN A 10 -2.01 -0.39 -13.10
C GLN A 10 -1.07 -1.25 -12.25
N LEU A 11 -0.35 -2.20 -12.85
CA LEU A 11 0.67 -3.00 -12.14
C LEU A 11 1.83 -2.12 -11.66
N VAL A 12 2.29 -1.17 -12.47
CA VAL A 12 3.32 -0.20 -12.06
C VAL A 12 2.81 0.67 -10.92
N ILE A 13 1.57 1.16 -10.98
CA ILE A 13 0.95 1.95 -9.92
C ILE A 13 0.84 1.15 -8.61
N ALA A 14 0.43 -0.11 -8.69
CA ALA A 14 0.41 -1.00 -7.53
C ALA A 14 1.82 -1.22 -6.95
N PHE A 15 2.83 -1.44 -7.81
CA PHE A 15 4.21 -1.56 -7.36
C PHE A 15 4.72 -0.29 -6.65
N ILE A 16 4.39 0.89 -7.16
CA ILE A 16 4.73 2.16 -6.51
C ILE A 16 4.05 2.26 -5.15
N GLY A 17 2.76 1.90 -5.04
CA GLY A 17 2.04 1.88 -3.77
C GLY A 17 2.73 0.98 -2.73
N PHE A 18 3.13 -0.21 -3.15
CA PHE A 18 3.91 -1.15 -2.32
C PHE A 18 5.25 -0.56 -1.89
N ALA A 19 6.03 0.00 -2.82
CA ALA A 19 7.34 0.57 -2.53
C ALA A 19 7.24 1.75 -1.55
N ILE A 20 6.23 2.61 -1.69
CA ILE A 20 5.99 3.72 -0.76
C ILE A 20 5.61 3.20 0.62
N GLY A 21 4.81 2.14 0.72
CA GLY A 21 4.46 1.54 2.01
C GLY A 21 5.68 0.95 2.73
N ARG A 22 6.55 0.21 2.02
CA ARG A 22 7.83 -0.29 2.58
C ARG A 22 8.80 0.82 2.96
N PHE A 23 8.80 1.93 2.21
CA PHE A 23 9.57 3.12 2.53
C PHE A 23 9.01 3.81 3.80
N GLY A 24 7.69 3.96 3.89
CA GLY A 24 7.00 4.50 5.06
C GLY A 24 7.30 3.69 6.32
N ASP A 25 7.23 2.37 6.26
CA ASP A 25 7.62 1.47 7.35
C ASP A 25 9.08 1.74 7.80
N LYS A 26 10.03 1.77 6.87
CA LYS A 26 11.46 1.97 7.18
C LYS A 26 11.75 3.31 7.87
N TYR A 27 11.22 4.39 7.31
CA TYR A 27 11.61 5.75 7.70
C TYR A 27 10.60 6.39 8.65
N GLY A 28 9.37 5.88 8.71
CA GLY A 28 8.26 6.40 9.49
C GLY A 28 7.79 5.49 10.61
N GLY A 29 8.20 4.21 10.67
CA GLY A 29 7.78 3.26 11.73
C GLY A 29 8.19 3.67 13.16
N HIS A 30 9.15 4.61 13.30
CA HIS A 30 9.50 5.20 14.59
C HIS A 30 8.50 6.27 15.07
N LEU A 31 7.63 6.75 14.17
CA LEU A 31 6.59 7.73 14.48
C LEU A 31 5.36 7.02 15.03
N LYS A 32 4.74 7.62 16.03
CA LYS A 32 3.47 7.14 16.57
C LYS A 32 2.34 7.53 15.61
N ALA A 33 2.09 6.68 14.62
CA ALA A 33 1.14 6.91 13.53
C ALA A 33 0.26 5.66 13.29
N PRO A 34 -0.87 5.81 12.58
CA PRO A 34 -1.61 4.67 12.05
C PRO A 34 -0.72 3.80 11.16
N HIS A 35 -0.89 2.47 11.25
CA HIS A 35 -0.15 1.55 10.38
C HIS A 35 -0.49 1.79 8.91
N HIS A 36 0.49 1.50 8.05
CA HIS A 36 0.48 1.90 6.66
C HIS A 36 -0.64 1.24 5.86
N TRP A 37 -1.05 0.02 6.26
CA TRP A 37 -2.19 -0.66 5.66
C TRP A 37 -3.49 0.16 5.73
N ILE A 38 -3.67 1.03 6.74
CA ILE A 38 -4.87 1.87 6.88
C ILE A 38 -4.93 2.89 5.74
N TYR A 39 -3.81 3.50 5.37
CA TYR A 39 -3.76 4.42 4.22
C TYR A 39 -4.07 3.69 2.92
N GLY A 40 -3.56 2.47 2.76
CA GLY A 40 -3.87 1.60 1.62
C GLY A 40 -5.38 1.31 1.53
N LEU A 41 -6.01 0.98 2.65
CA LEU A 41 -7.45 0.75 2.73
C LEU A 41 -8.26 2.01 2.36
N ILE A 42 -7.86 3.19 2.83
CA ILE A 42 -8.49 4.47 2.48
C ILE A 42 -8.44 4.70 0.96
N PHE A 43 -7.29 4.47 0.33
CA PHE A 43 -7.15 4.59 -1.12
C PHE A 43 -8.05 3.61 -1.88
N ILE A 44 -8.17 2.37 -1.39
CA ILE A 44 -9.10 1.38 -1.97
C ILE A 44 -10.54 1.88 -1.88
N ILE A 45 -10.99 2.35 -0.71
CA ILE A 45 -12.36 2.85 -0.50
C ILE A 45 -12.65 4.04 -1.43
N ILE A 46 -11.76 5.03 -1.47
CA ILE A 46 -11.90 6.19 -2.36
C ILE A 46 -11.93 5.72 -3.82
N GLY A 47 -11.02 4.83 -4.21
CA GLY A 47 -10.95 4.32 -5.56
C GLY A 47 -12.22 3.56 -5.99
N VAL A 48 -12.84 2.78 -5.09
CA VAL A 48 -14.12 2.12 -5.32
C VAL A 48 -15.25 3.12 -5.56
N ILE A 49 -15.28 4.25 -4.87
CA ILE A 49 -16.27 5.31 -5.12
C ILE A 49 -16.14 5.87 -6.56
N PHE A 50 -14.90 5.95 -7.07
CA PHE A 50 -14.59 6.51 -8.40
C PHE A 50 -14.24 5.46 -9.46
N TYR A 51 -14.62 4.18 -9.28
CA TYR A 51 -14.15 3.05 -10.10
C TYR A 51 -14.39 3.18 -11.62
N LYS A 52 -15.37 3.98 -12.02
CA LYS A 52 -15.70 4.20 -13.44
C LYS A 52 -14.65 5.02 -14.19
N ASN A 53 -13.75 5.67 -13.46
CA ASN A 53 -12.72 6.53 -14.02
C ASN A 53 -11.34 5.88 -13.83
N PHE A 54 -10.42 6.16 -14.76
CA PHE A 54 -9.03 5.70 -14.67
C PHE A 54 -8.39 6.01 -13.31
N TRP A 55 -8.64 7.20 -12.75
CA TRP A 55 -8.14 7.59 -11.44
C TRP A 55 -8.66 6.73 -10.30
N GLY A 56 -9.91 6.25 -10.36
CA GLY A 56 -10.46 5.34 -9.36
C GLY A 56 -9.78 3.99 -9.40
N ILE A 57 -9.60 3.41 -10.60
CA ILE A 57 -8.84 2.17 -10.77
C ILE A 57 -7.39 2.34 -10.31
N SER A 58 -6.75 3.46 -10.65
CA SER A 58 -5.39 3.79 -10.18
C SER A 58 -5.30 3.91 -8.67
N ALA A 59 -6.29 4.53 -8.01
CA ALA A 59 -6.37 4.59 -6.56
C ALA A 59 -6.54 3.21 -5.92
N ILE A 60 -7.37 2.33 -6.52
CA ILE A 60 -7.51 0.93 -6.09
C ILE A 60 -6.18 0.20 -6.22
N SER A 61 -5.54 0.25 -7.39
CA SER A 61 -4.26 -0.43 -7.65
C SER A 61 -3.17 0.03 -6.68
N PHE A 62 -3.04 1.36 -6.50
CA PHE A 62 -2.11 1.95 -5.54
C PHE A 62 -2.41 1.49 -4.11
N GLY A 63 -3.68 1.56 -3.71
CA GLY A 63 -4.13 1.19 -2.37
C GLY A 63 -3.89 -0.28 -2.07
N ILE A 64 -4.12 -1.19 -3.03
CA ILE A 64 -3.79 -2.62 -2.92
C ILE A 64 -2.29 -2.81 -2.68
N GLY A 65 -1.44 -2.18 -3.51
CA GLY A 65 0.01 -2.25 -3.35
C GLY A 65 0.46 -1.77 -1.97
N HIS A 66 -0.03 -0.60 -1.56
CA HIS A 66 0.29 0.00 -0.27
C HIS A 66 -0.20 -0.86 0.91
N PHE A 67 -1.42 -1.40 0.82
CA PHE A 67 -1.99 -2.28 1.83
C PHE A 67 -1.16 -3.57 2.00
N ILE A 68 -0.80 -4.23 0.89
CA ILE A 68 -0.04 -5.48 0.93
C ILE A 68 1.35 -5.29 1.53
N SER A 69 1.95 -4.10 1.38
CA SER A 69 3.27 -3.80 1.95
C SER A 69 3.35 -3.96 3.48
N ASP A 70 2.19 -3.94 4.13
CA ASP A 70 2.02 -3.98 5.58
C ASP A 70 0.96 -5.03 6.01
N LEU A 71 0.82 -6.09 5.19
CA LEU A 71 -0.20 -7.12 5.37
C LEU A 71 -0.05 -7.86 6.71
N ASN A 72 1.18 -8.05 7.18
CA ASN A 72 1.42 -8.76 8.44
C ASN A 72 0.81 -8.02 9.63
N ASP A 73 0.92 -6.69 9.68
CA ASP A 73 0.36 -5.90 10.78
C ASP A 73 -1.16 -5.83 10.70
N PHE A 74 -1.73 -5.78 9.49
CA PHE A 74 -3.17 -5.95 9.29
C PHE A 74 -3.68 -7.31 9.82
N LEU A 75 -3.00 -8.41 9.48
CA LEU A 75 -3.40 -9.76 9.94
C LEU A 75 -3.35 -9.92 11.46
N HIS A 76 -2.48 -9.14 12.13
CA HIS A 76 -2.41 -9.07 13.59
C HIS A 76 -3.23 -7.93 14.20
N LEU A 77 -4.07 -7.27 13.40
CA LEU A 77 -4.95 -6.16 13.81
C LEU A 77 -4.20 -5.04 14.54
N ARG A 78 -2.99 -4.72 14.09
CA ARG A 78 -2.23 -3.58 14.60
C ARG A 78 -2.67 -2.32 13.87
N PHE A 79 -3.34 -1.43 14.58
CA PHE A 79 -3.88 -0.19 13.99
C PHE A 79 -2.97 1.01 14.25
N TYR A 80 -2.23 1.00 15.36
CA TYR A 80 -1.46 2.16 15.80
C TYR A 80 -0.35 1.73 16.75
N SER A 81 0.92 1.83 16.34
CA SER A 81 2.04 1.58 17.25
C SER A 81 3.33 2.20 16.71
N VAL A 82 4.36 2.25 17.55
CA VAL A 82 5.74 2.46 17.11
C VAL A 82 6.28 1.08 16.81
N ASP A 83 6.83 0.89 15.62
CA ASP A 83 7.35 -0.40 15.19
C ASP A 83 8.55 -0.80 16.05
N LYS A 84 8.56 -2.07 16.45
CA LYS A 84 9.72 -2.62 17.16
C LYS A 84 10.92 -2.59 16.21
N PRO A 85 12.13 -2.29 16.71
CA PRO A 85 13.33 -2.43 15.91
C PRO A 85 13.42 -3.86 15.39
N HIS A 86 13.41 -4.01 14.07
CA HIS A 86 13.56 -5.28 13.40
C HIS A 86 14.53 -5.11 12.23
N GLU A 87 15.19 -6.18 11.81
CA GLU A 87 16.01 -6.14 10.59
C GLU A 87 15.11 -5.84 9.41
N TRP A 88 15.25 -4.64 8.87
CA TRP A 88 14.44 -4.21 7.74
C TRP A 88 14.83 -4.99 6.48
N LYS A 89 13.85 -5.64 5.87
CA LYS A 89 13.98 -6.32 4.57
C LYS A 89 12.96 -5.73 3.61
N PHE A 90 13.40 -5.14 2.50
CA PHE A 90 12.50 -4.50 1.54
C PHE A 90 11.42 -5.47 1.03
N TRP A 91 11.83 -6.70 0.69
CA TRP A 91 10.95 -7.73 0.15
C TRP A 91 10.43 -8.73 1.19
N SER A 92 10.83 -8.61 2.46
CA SER A 92 10.57 -9.64 3.48
C SER A 92 11.09 -11.05 3.14
N ILE A 93 11.94 -11.20 2.10
CA ILE A 93 12.58 -12.46 1.72
C ILE A 93 13.80 -12.66 2.64
N LYS A 94 13.90 -13.86 3.25
CA LYS A 94 15.00 -14.16 4.17
C LYS A 94 16.34 -14.28 3.47
#